data_AF-A0A3R7A8S5-F1
#
_entry.id   AF-A0A3R7A8S5-F1
#
_cell.length_a   1.000
_cell.length_b   1.000
_cell.length_c   1.000
_cell.angle_alpha   90.00
_cell.angle_beta   90.00
_cell.angle_gamma   90.00
#
_symmetry.space_group_name_H-M   'P 1'
#
loop_
_entity.id
_entity.type
_entity.pdbx_description
1 polymer ?
#
loop_
_entity_poly.entity_id
_entity_poly.type
_entity_poly.pdbx_seq_one_letter_code
_entity_poly.pdbx_strand_id
1 'polypeptide(L)'
;MFPGLGKGMSPRKMQQMMKQMGIRVTEIENVEEVIIRTADSEIVFDDAAVSIMEAAGTKIYQLTGSPHERARELSIPEEDVKLVIEQTGASE
;
A
#
# COMPACT_ATOMS: atom_id res chain seq x y z
N MET A 1 0.89 16.52 -6.44
CA MET A 1 1.41 17.88 -6.18
C MET A 1 0.42 18.88 -6.79
N PHE A 2 -0.27 19.68 -5.98
CA PHE A 2 -1.24 20.67 -6.48
C PHE A 2 -0.48 21.92 -6.99
N PRO A 3 -0.63 22.34 -8.26
CA PRO A 3 0.04 23.52 -8.80
C PRO A 3 -0.69 24.79 -8.35
N GLY A 4 0.01 25.73 -7.69
CA GLY A 4 -0.50 27.10 -7.46
C GLY A 4 -0.35 27.68 -6.05
N LEU A 5 0.01 26.89 -5.03
CA LEU A 5 0.09 27.35 -3.62
C LEU A 5 1.53 27.59 -3.11
N GLY A 6 2.48 27.79 -4.03
CA GLY A 6 3.92 27.70 -3.77
C GLY A 6 4.71 28.99 -3.62
N LYS A 7 4.10 30.18 -3.55
CA LYS A 7 4.85 31.44 -3.43
C LYS A 7 4.35 32.29 -2.25
N GLY A 8 4.83 31.99 -1.05
CA GLY A 8 4.73 32.92 0.09
C GLY A 8 4.32 32.35 1.45
N MET A 9 3.91 31.08 1.54
CA MET A 9 3.49 30.50 2.82
C MET A 9 4.62 29.68 3.45
N SER A 10 5.05 30.06 4.65
CA SER A 10 6.04 29.28 5.41
C SER A 10 5.48 27.89 5.75
N PRO A 11 6.27 26.81 5.66
CA PRO A 11 5.83 25.43 5.96
C PRO A 11 5.13 25.29 7.33
N ARG A 12 5.58 26.03 8.34
CA ARG A 12 4.98 26.06 9.68
C ARG A 12 3.54 26.58 9.71
N LYS A 13 3.25 27.64 8.94
CA LYS A 13 1.87 28.17 8.81
C LYS A 13 0.95 27.18 8.12
N MET A 14 1.47 26.42 7.14
CA MET A 14 0.69 25.39 6.45
C MET A 14 0.34 24.23 7.39
N GLN A 15 1.32 23.73 8.16
CA GLN A 15 1.08 22.70 9.18
C GLN A 15 0.05 23.15 10.22
N GLN A 16 0.11 24.42 10.67
CA GLN A 16 -0.85 24.98 11.62
C GLN A 16 -2.26 25.05 11.03
N MET A 17 -2.40 25.48 9.78
CA MET A 17 -3.70 25.51 9.09
C MET A 17 -4.29 24.11 8.91
N MET A 18 -3.47 23.14 8.47
CA MET A 18 -3.91 21.75 8.32
C MET A 18 -4.42 21.19 9.65
N LYS A 19 -3.70 21.44 10.75
CA LYS A 19 -4.14 21.03 12.09
C LYS A 19 -5.45 21.67 12.51
N GLN A 20 -5.67 22.95 12.19
CA GLN A 20 -6.94 23.65 12.45
C GLN A 20 -8.11 23.09 11.63
N MET A 21 -7.83 22.57 10.44
CA MET A 21 -8.81 21.87 9.60
C MET A 21 -9.07 20.41 10.03
N GLY A 22 -8.48 19.98 11.15
CA GLY A 22 -8.58 18.60 11.62
C GLY A 22 -7.80 17.60 10.76
N ILE A 23 -6.89 18.07 9.91
CA ILE A 23 -6.02 17.22 9.11
C ILE A 23 -4.80 16.85 9.95
N ARG A 24 -4.60 15.55 10.19
CA ARG A 24 -3.45 15.02 10.91
C ARG A 24 -2.56 14.23 9.97
N VAL A 25 -1.27 14.55 9.93
CA VAL A 25 -0.26 13.78 9.20
C VAL A 25 0.66 13.10 10.20
N THR A 26 0.86 11.79 10.06
CA THR A 26 1.76 10.98 10.88
C THR A 26 2.54 10.01 10.00
N GLU A 27 3.82 9.80 10.30
CA GLU A 27 4.63 8.78 9.65
C GLU A 27 4.50 7.46 10.41
N ILE A 28 4.52 6.33 9.69
CA ILE A 28 4.67 5.01 10.28
C ILE A 28 6.16 4.71 10.33
N GLU A 29 6.69 4.55 11.53
CA GLU A 29 8.09 4.23 11.74
C GLU A 29 8.34 2.73 11.56
N ASN A 30 9.55 2.36 11.09
CA ASN A 30 10.02 0.98 10.97
C ASN A 30 9.07 0.07 10.18
N VAL A 31 8.65 0.52 8.99
CA VAL A 31 7.82 -0.30 8.10
C VAL A 31 8.72 -1.37 7.47
N GLU A 32 8.45 -2.63 7.78
CA GLU A 32 9.20 -3.77 7.25
C GLU A 32 8.74 -4.21 5.86
N GLU A 33 7.44 -4.07 5.56
CA GLU A 33 6.89 -4.51 4.27
C GLU A 33 5.56 -3.79 3.98
N VAL A 34 5.32 -3.47 2.71
CA VAL A 34 3.98 -3.14 2.20
C VAL A 34 3.67 -4.02 1.01
N ILE A 35 2.58 -4.79 1.10
CA ILE A 35 2.07 -5.60 -0.01
C ILE A 35 0.77 -4.98 -0.53
N ILE A 36 0.78 -4.55 -1.79
CA ILE A 36 -0.43 -4.20 -2.53
C ILE A 36 -0.85 -5.42 -3.36
N ARG A 37 -1.90 -6.11 -2.89
CA ARG A 37 -2.46 -7.26 -3.60
C ARG A 37 -3.49 -6.82 -4.62
N THR A 38 -3.29 -7.22 -5.87
CA THR A 38 -4.27 -7.07 -6.96
C THR A 38 -4.92 -8.41 -7.27
N ALA A 39 -5.78 -8.46 -8.29
CA ALA A 39 -6.35 -9.73 -8.75
C ALA A 39 -5.26 -10.70 -9.23
N ASP A 40 -4.27 -10.19 -9.97
CA ASP A 40 -3.34 -10.97 -10.77
C ASP A 40 -1.93 -11.06 -10.16
N SER A 41 -1.52 -10.04 -9.39
CA SER A 41 -0.17 -9.94 -8.86
C SER A 41 -0.12 -9.24 -7.50
N GLU A 42 1.03 -9.36 -6.85
CA GLU A 42 1.38 -8.59 -5.66
C GLU A 42 2.50 -7.62 -5.99
N ILE A 43 2.33 -6.36 -5.59
CA ILE A 43 3.35 -5.31 -5.65
C ILE A 43 3.91 -5.17 -4.24
N VAL A 44 5.18 -5.51 -4.06
CA VAL A 44 5.82 -5.61 -2.74
C VAL A 44 6.88 -4.52 -2.60
N PHE A 45 6.84 -3.83 -1.47
CA PHE A 45 7.86 -2.87 -1.04
C PHE A 45 8.54 -3.42 0.23
N ASP A 46 9.81 -3.81 0.15
CA ASP A 46 10.59 -4.34 1.29
C ASP A 46 11.10 -3.24 2.24
N ASP A 47 11.08 -1.99 1.81
CA ASP A 47 11.46 -0.83 2.62
C ASP A 47 10.67 0.39 2.13
N ALA A 48 9.51 0.63 2.74
CA ALA A 48 8.58 1.68 2.34
C ALA A 48 8.53 2.80 3.37
N ALA A 49 8.71 4.03 2.93
CA ALA A 49 8.33 5.19 3.72
C ALA A 49 6.81 5.39 3.61
N VAL A 50 6.10 5.26 4.73
CA VAL A 50 4.64 5.35 4.79
C VAL A 50 4.21 6.53 5.65
N SER A 51 3.39 7.41 5.08
CA SER A 51 2.72 8.48 5.83
C SER A 51 1.21 8.34 5.75
N ILE A 52 0.54 8.68 6.85
CA ILE A 52 -0.91 8.65 6.99
C ILE A 52 -1.39 10.09 7.12
N MET A 53 -2.26 10.52 6.22
CA MET A 53 -3.04 11.74 6.34
C MET A 53 -4.48 11.39 6.69
N GLU A 54 -4.94 11.83 7.86
CA GLU A 54 -6.33 11.70 8.27
C GLU A 54 -7.05 13.03 8.02
N ALA A 55 -8.13 13.00 7.23
CA ALA A 55 -8.97 14.15 6.93
C ALA A 55 -10.45 13.73 6.92
N ALA A 56 -11.30 14.43 7.67
CA ALA A 56 -12.75 14.17 7.73
C ALA A 56 -13.12 12.68 7.96
N GLY A 57 -12.37 11.99 8.82
CA GLY A 57 -12.58 10.57 9.13
C GLY A 57 -12.06 9.58 8.08
N THR A 58 -11.47 10.07 6.98
CA THR A 58 -10.83 9.24 5.96
C THR A 58 -9.32 9.23 6.17
N LYS A 59 -8.71 8.03 6.13
CA LYS A 59 -7.25 7.87 6.15
C LYS A 59 -6.73 7.69 4.74
N ILE A 60 -5.76 8.51 4.36
CA ILE A 60 -5.06 8.45 3.10
C ILE A 60 -3.62 8.03 3.41
N TYR A 61 -3.18 6.92 2.82
CA TYR A 61 -1.83 6.41 2.97
C TYR A 61 -1.01 6.83 1.74
N GLN A 62 0.15 7.45 1.97
CA GLN A 62 1.11 7.76 0.94
C GLN A 62 2.35 6.91 1.14
N LEU A 63 2.66 6.13 0.10
CA LEU A 63 3.77 5.19 0.04
C LEU A 63 4.87 5.77 -0.84
N THR A 64 6.13 5.68 -0.40
CA THR A 64 7.31 6.01 -1.21
C THR A 64 8.32 4.90 -1.05
N GLY A 65 8.82 4.34 -2.16
CA GLY A 65 9.79 3.25 -2.17
C GLY A 65 9.96 2.68 -3.56
N SER A 66 10.78 1.63 -3.68
CA SER A 66 11.02 0.89 -4.92
C SER A 66 10.35 -0.49 -4.83
N PRO A 67 9.23 -0.72 -5.52
CA PRO A 67 8.55 -2.00 -5.45
C PRO A 67 9.15 -3.03 -6.41
N HIS A 68 8.87 -4.29 -6.13
CA HIS A 68 8.99 -5.39 -7.09
C HIS A 68 7.65 -6.11 -7.23
N GLU A 69 7.42 -6.75 -8.37
CA GLU A 69 6.21 -7.56 -8.60
C GLU A 69 6.51 -9.03 -8.37
N ARG A 70 5.58 -9.73 -7.71
CA ARG A 70 5.56 -11.19 -7.66
C ARG A 70 4.20 -11.72 -8.09
N ALA A 71 4.22 -12.88 -8.76
CA ALA A 71 2.98 -13.57 -9.09
C ALA A 71 2.24 -13.92 -7.80
N ARG A 72 0.93 -13.73 -7.81
CA ARG A 72 0.11 -14.14 -6.68
C ARG A 72 0.14 -15.66 -6.61
N GLU A 73 0.56 -16.21 -5.47
CA GLU A 73 0.37 -17.64 -5.23
C GLU A 73 -1.14 -17.92 -5.28
N LEU A 74 -1.56 -18.65 -6.31
CA LEU A 74 -2.92 -19.18 -6.37
C LEU A 74 -3.01 -20.23 -5.27
N SER A 75 -3.83 -19.97 -4.25
CA SER A 75 -4.20 -21.02 -3.31
C SER A 75 -5.13 -21.99 -4.04
N ILE A 76 -4.55 -22.98 -4.71
CA ILE A 76 -5.32 -24.10 -5.27
C ILE A 76 -5.65 -25.03 -4.10
N PRO A 77 -6.93 -25.33 -3.82
CA PRO A 77 -7.28 -26.30 -2.81
C PRO A 77 -6.64 -27.65 -3.10
N GLU A 78 -6.08 -28.32 -2.09
CA GLU A 78 -5.46 -29.64 -2.27
C GLU A 78 -6.44 -30.67 -2.85
N GLU A 79 -7.74 -30.52 -2.57
CA GLU A 79 -8.79 -31.40 -3.10
C GLU A 79 -8.93 -31.26 -4.63
N ASP A 80 -8.80 -30.06 -5.17
CA ASP A 80 -8.81 -29.81 -6.62
C ASP A 80 -7.55 -30.41 -7.28
N VAL A 81 -6.38 -30.28 -6.62
CA VAL A 81 -5.13 -30.92 -7.07
C VAL A 81 -5.29 -32.44 -7.12
N LYS A 82 -5.84 -33.04 -6.06
CA LYS A 82 -6.11 -34.49 -5.99
C LYS A 82 -7.08 -34.94 -7.08
N LEU A 83 -8.17 -34.19 -7.30
CA LEU A 83 -9.12 -34.51 -8.36
C LEU A 83 -8.46 -34.53 -9.74
N VAL A 84 -7.60 -33.54 -10.04
CA VAL A 84 -6.87 -33.49 -11.33
C VAL A 84 -5.90 -34.66 -11.45
N ILE A 85 -5.14 -34.99 -10.40
CA ILE A 85 -4.23 -36.14 -10.38
C ILE A 85 -4.99 -37.45 -10.62
N GLU A 86 -6.11 -37.67 -9.94
CA GLU A 86 -6.95 -38.87 -10.11
C GLU A 86 -7.52 -38.99 -11.54
N GLN A 87 -7.92 -37.87 -12.15
CA GLN A 87 -8.54 -37.87 -13.48
C GLN A 87 -7.52 -37.94 -14.63
N THR A 88 -6.29 -37.48 -14.42
CA THR A 88 -5.29 -37.33 -15.51
C THR A 88 -4.08 -38.27 -15.36
N GLY A 89 -3.84 -38.81 -14.17
CA GLY A 89 -2.64 -39.59 -13.85
C GLY A 89 -1.34 -38.77 -13.83
N ALA A 90 -1.43 -37.44 -13.80
CA ALA A 90 -0.29 -36.56 -13.64
C ALA A 90 0.32 -36.70 -12.23
N SER A 91 1.62 -36.38 -12.09
CA SER A 91 2.23 -36.20 -10.77
C SER A 91 1.96 -34.78 -10.25
N GLU A 92 2.03 -34.61 -8.93
CA GLU A 92 2.00 -33.31 -8.24
C GLU A 92 3.14 -32.38 -8.71
#